data_AF-A0A538K7B2-F1
#
_entry.id   AF-A0A538K7B2-F1
#
_cell.length_a   1.000
_cell.length_b   1.000
_cell.length_c   1.000
_cell.angle_alpha   90.00
_cell.angle_beta   90.00
_cell.angle_gamma   90.00
#
_symmetry.space_group_name_H-M   'P 1'
#
loop_
_entity.id
_entity.type
_entity.pdbx_description
1 polymer ?
#
loop_
_entity_poly.entity_id
_entity_poly.type
_entity_poly.pdbx_seq_one_letter_code
_entity_poly.pdbx_strand_id
1 'polypeptide(L)'
;MARLPYVDPTSLTDPELIEYLEQARLFGTPRPETQAIRSNVPAVAKAFSRPWETIFRGGAVEHSLKELCRVYVSQTINCDY
;
A
#
# COMPACT_ATOMS: atom_id res chain seq x y z
N MET A 1 16.26 2.14 -3.61
CA MET A 1 16.28 0.79 -3.00
C MET A 1 15.80 0.89 -1.56
N ALA A 2 15.02 -0.08 -1.07
CA ALA A 2 14.48 -0.06 0.29
C ALA A 2 15.60 -0.10 1.34
N ARG A 3 15.47 0.70 2.42
CA ARG A 3 16.41 0.73 3.55
C ARG A 3 15.95 -0.11 4.74
N LEU A 4 14.73 -0.61 4.69
CA LEU A 4 14.10 -1.44 5.71
C LEU A 4 13.92 -2.86 5.16
N PRO A 5 13.98 -3.89 6.03
CA PRO A 5 13.74 -5.27 5.60
C PRO A 5 12.29 -5.46 5.15
N TYR A 6 12.07 -6.43 4.26
CA TYR A 6 10.74 -6.94 3.96
C TYR A 6 10.37 -7.96 5.03
N VAL A 7 9.17 -7.85 5.61
CA VAL A 7 8.68 -8.89 6.52
C VAL A 7 8.44 -10.19 5.76
N ASP A 8 8.70 -11.32 6.41
CA ASP A 8 8.25 -12.62 5.92
C ASP A 8 6.74 -12.75 6.16
N PRO A 9 5.90 -12.91 5.12
CA PRO A 9 4.45 -13.05 5.28
C PRO A 9 4.06 -14.19 6.23
N THR A 10 4.85 -15.26 6.29
CA THR A 10 4.57 -16.42 7.16
C THR A 10 4.80 -16.13 8.64
N SER A 11 5.57 -15.08 8.96
CA SER A 11 5.83 -14.65 10.34
C SER A 11 4.73 -13.76 10.92
N LEU A 12 3.80 -13.28 10.10
CA LEU A 12 2.73 -12.38 10.52
C LEU A 12 1.60 -13.16 11.19
N THR A 13 1.09 -12.60 12.27
CA THR A 13 -0.06 -13.13 13.01
C THR A 13 -1.28 -12.22 12.99
N ASP A 14 -1.11 -10.96 12.59
CA ASP A 14 -2.21 -10.00 12.47
C ASP A 14 -2.99 -10.24 11.17
N PRO A 15 -4.27 -10.62 11.24
CA PRO A 15 -5.06 -10.97 10.06
C PRO A 15 -5.26 -9.80 9.09
N GLU A 16 -5.31 -8.55 9.57
CA GLU A 16 -5.42 -7.39 8.68
C GLU A 16 -4.17 -7.23 7.82
N LEU A 17 -2.98 -7.46 8.40
CA LEU A 17 -1.70 -7.33 7.67
C LEU A 17 -1.52 -8.46 6.65
N ILE A 18 -1.92 -9.69 7.01
CA ILE A 18 -1.91 -10.83 6.10
C ILE A 18 -2.79 -10.53 4.88
N GLU A 19 -4.01 -10.04 5.12
CA GLU A 19 -4.92 -9.65 4.04
C GLU A 19 -4.33 -8.54 3.16
N TYR A 20 -3.70 -7.51 3.74
CA TYR A 20 -3.09 -6.44 2.96
C TYR A 20 -1.97 -6.94 2.03
N LEU A 21 -1.20 -7.94 2.46
CA LEU A 21 -0.16 -8.54 1.61
C LEU A 21 -0.75 -9.42 0.51
N GLU A 22 -1.81 -10.19 0.78
CA GLU A 22 -2.51 -10.96 -0.25
C GLU A 22 -3.17 -10.04 -1.28
N GLN A 23 -3.82 -8.96 -0.84
CA GLN A 23 -4.38 -7.94 -1.73
C GLN A 23 -3.29 -7.30 -2.60
N ALA A 24 -2.13 -6.98 -2.02
CA ALA A 24 -1.00 -6.45 -2.79
C ALA A 24 -0.48 -7.46 -3.82
N ARG A 25 -0.42 -8.74 -3.47
CA ARG A 25 -0.02 -9.82 -4.37
C ARG A 25 -1.00 -10.01 -5.54
N LEU A 26 -2.30 -9.90 -5.28
CA LEU A 26 -3.36 -10.09 -6.27
C LEU A 26 -3.50 -8.91 -7.23
N PHE A 27 -3.49 -7.68 -6.69
CA PHE A 27 -3.81 -6.47 -7.45
C PHE A 27 -2.58 -5.64 -7.85
N GLY A 28 -1.39 -5.98 -7.32
CA GLY A 28 -0.15 -5.24 -7.54
C GLY A 28 -0.14 -3.83 -6.93
N THR A 29 -1.22 -3.40 -6.27
CA THR A 29 -1.43 -2.04 -5.78
C THR A 29 -2.07 -2.01 -4.38
N PRO A 30 -1.38 -1.43 -3.39
CA PRO A 30 0.01 -0.97 -3.43
C PRO A 30 0.96 -2.15 -3.69
N ARG A 31 2.15 -1.89 -4.24
CA ARG A 31 3.11 -2.95 -4.58
C ARG A 31 3.42 -3.84 -3.35
N PRO A 32 3.54 -5.17 -3.51
CA PRO A 32 3.86 -6.10 -2.43
C PRO A 32 5.07 -5.67 -1.58
N GLU A 33 6.12 -5.15 -2.21
CA GLU A 33 7.36 -4.77 -1.56
C GLU A 33 7.15 -3.65 -0.53
N THR A 34 6.41 -2.57 -0.84
CA THR A 34 6.17 -1.55 0.21
C THR A 34 5.15 -1.97 1.24
N GLN A 35 4.21 -2.85 0.90
CA GLN A 35 3.33 -3.40 1.92
C GLN A 35 4.14 -4.26 2.90
N ALA A 36 5.09 -5.06 2.42
CA ALA A 36 6.00 -5.81 3.27
C ALA A 36 6.89 -4.89 4.13
N ILE A 37 7.36 -3.75 3.60
CA ILE A 37 8.10 -2.76 4.41
C ILE A 37 7.20 -2.17 5.51
N ARG A 38 5.98 -1.72 5.18
CA ARG A 38 5.07 -1.11 6.16
C ARG A 38 4.65 -2.10 7.25
N SER A 39 4.52 -3.37 6.90
CA SER A 39 4.13 -4.43 7.84
C SER A 39 5.17 -4.71 8.94
N ASN A 40 6.38 -4.14 8.87
CA ASN A 40 7.29 -4.12 10.04
C ASN A 40 6.66 -3.38 11.24
N VAL A 41 5.74 -2.43 10.99
CA VAL A 41 5.06 -1.67 12.04
C VAL A 41 3.54 -1.74 11.78
N PRO A 42 2.80 -2.61 12.49
CA PRO A 42 1.37 -2.84 12.21
C PRO A 42 0.50 -1.57 12.21
N ALA A 43 0.79 -0.63 13.12
CA ALA A 43 0.08 0.65 13.15
C ALA A 43 0.25 1.45 11.84
N VAL A 44 1.45 1.44 11.24
CA VAL A 44 1.73 2.12 9.97
C VAL A 44 1.02 1.42 8.81
N ALA A 45 1.06 0.09 8.77
CA ALA A 45 0.37 -0.70 7.74
C ALA A 45 -1.14 -0.41 7.76
N LYS A 46 -1.78 -0.43 8.93
CA LYS A 46 -3.23 -0.15 9.08
C LYS A 46 -3.58 1.30 8.78
N ALA A 47 -2.76 2.24 9.23
CA ALA A 47 -2.96 3.67 8.96
C ALA A 47 -2.87 4.01 7.47
N PHE A 48 -2.10 3.25 6.69
CA PHE A 48 -2.04 3.38 5.24
C PHE A 48 -3.19 2.64 4.53
N SER A 49 -3.38 1.35 4.83
CA SER A 49 -4.27 0.48 4.06
C SER A 49 -5.75 0.82 4.23
N ARG A 50 -6.17 1.29 5.41
CA ARG A 50 -7.58 1.64 5.64
C ARG A 50 -8.01 2.85 4.78
N PRO A 51 -7.29 3.99 4.77
CA PRO A 51 -7.57 5.07 3.82
C PRO A 51 -7.44 4.67 2.35
N TRP A 52 -6.48 3.79 2.01
CA TRP A 52 -6.34 3.28 0.65
C TRP A 52 -7.63 2.58 0.20
N GLU A 53 -8.17 1.69 1.03
CA GLU A 53 -9.42 0.99 0.71
C GLU A 53 -10.61 1.97 0.63
N THR A 54 -10.77 2.84 1.63
CA THR A 54 -11.98 3.68 1.73
C THR A 54 -11.98 4.85 0.74
N ILE A 55 -10.83 5.46 0.48
CA ILE A 55 -10.72 6.67 -0.36
C ILE A 55 -10.29 6.28 -1.78
N PHE A 56 -9.26 5.43 -1.90
CA PHE A 56 -8.64 5.18 -3.20
C PHE A 56 -9.39 4.10 -4.00
N ARG A 57 -9.80 3.00 -3.38
CA ARG A 57 -10.64 1.98 -4.05
C ARG A 57 -12.12 2.34 -4.00
N GLY A 58 -12.69 2.49 -2.81
CA GLY A 58 -14.12 2.72 -2.59
C GLY A 58 -14.61 4.18 -2.66
N GLY A 59 -13.73 5.16 -2.85
CA GLY A 59 -14.11 6.57 -2.83
C GLY A 59 -14.95 7.03 -4.04
N ALA A 60 -15.63 8.17 -3.87
CA ALA A 60 -16.68 8.68 -4.77
C ALA A 60 -16.24 9.12 -6.18
N VAL A 61 -14.94 9.24 -6.42
CA VAL A 61 -14.39 9.70 -7.70
C VAL A 61 -13.89 8.50 -8.51
N GLU A 62 -14.03 8.58 -9.83
CA GLU A 62 -13.54 7.59 -10.78
C GLU A 62 -12.09 7.19 -10.53
N HIS A 63 -11.81 5.89 -10.63
CA HIS A 63 -10.49 5.34 -10.31
C HIS A 63 -9.40 5.90 -11.23
N SER A 64 -9.69 6.10 -12.51
CA SER A 64 -8.75 6.68 -13.48
C SER A 64 -8.31 8.10 -13.11
N LEU A 65 -9.21 8.93 -12.58
CA LEU A 65 -8.88 10.28 -12.12
C LEU A 65 -8.04 10.24 -10.84
N LYS A 66 -8.33 9.31 -9.91
CA LYS A 66 -7.52 9.11 -8.70
C LYS A 66 -6.09 8.68 -9.06
N GLU A 67 -5.92 7.80 -10.03
CA GLU A 67 -4.60 7.39 -10.55
C GLU A 67 -3.86 8.55 -11.22
N LEU A 68 -4.54 9.36 -12.03
CA LEU A 68 -3.93 10.56 -12.65
C LEU A 68 -3.40 11.53 -11.58
N CYS A 69 -4.20 11.81 -10.55
CA CYS A 69 -3.78 12.63 -9.42
C CYS A 69 -2.57 12.02 -8.69
N ARG A 70 -2.56 10.70 -8.49
CA ARG A 70 -1.45 9.99 -7.82
C ARG A 70 -0.15 10.13 -8.61
N VAL A 71 -0.18 9.96 -9.94
CA VAL A 71 1.00 10.13 -10.80
C VAL A 71 1.49 11.58 -10.80
N TYR A 72 0.57 12.54 -10.93
CA TYR A 72 0.91 13.97 -10.90
C TYR A 72 1.61 14.35 -9.58
N VAL A 73 1.03 13.98 -8.44
CA VAL A 73 1.64 14.25 -7.12
C VAL A 73 2.99 13.54 -6.97
N SER A 74 3.12 12.29 -7.41
CA SER A 74 4.42 11.60 -7.38
C SER A 74 5.50 12.34 -8.17
N GLN A 75 5.16 12.88 -9.34
CA GLN A 75 6.10 13.64 -10.16
C GLN A 75 6.51 14.97 -9.49
N THR A 76 5.59 15.67 -8.82
CA THR A 76 5.89 16.97 -8.18
C THR A 76 6.81 16.83 -6.96
N ILE A 77 6.87 15.65 -6.35
CA ILE A 77 7.75 15.37 -5.20
C ILE A 77 8.94 14.46 -5.54
N ASN A 78 9.18 14.19 -6.84
CA ASN A 78 10.24 13.29 -7.32
C ASN A 78 10.19 11.90 -6.65
N CYS A 79 9.00 11.32 -6.54
CA CYS A 79 8.81 9.97 -6.05
C CYS A 79 8.96 8.95 -7.19
N ASP A 80 10.06 8.20 -7.18
CA ASP A 80 10.40 7.19 -8.21
C ASP A 80 9.83 5.79 -7.92
N TYR A 81 8.99 5.66 -6.89
CA TYR A 81 8.40 4.38 -6.46
C TYR A 81 7.12 4.02 -7.24
#